data_AF-A0A8R7RHD9-F1
#
_entry.id   AF-A0A8R7RHD9-F1
#
_cell.length_a   1.000
_cell.length_b   1.000
_cell.length_c   1.000
_cell.angle_alpha   90.00
_cell.angle_beta   90.00
_cell.angle_gamma   90.00
#
_symmetry.space_group_name_H-M   'P 1'
#
loop_
_entity.id
_entity.type
_entity.pdbx_description
1 polymer ?
#
loop_
_entity_poly.entity_id
_entity_poly.type
_entity_poly.pdbx_seq_one_letter_code
_entity_poly.pdbx_strand_id
1 'polypeptide(L)'
;MAMAMELADKLLLVLQSYSLPVWAIIISGLFVAVSLSLSIYLLLNHLSAYKNPEEQKFLVGVVLMVSIYAIESVRWLCHVLFKCAVTMLLAGRGRSSR
;
A
#
# COMPACT_ATOMS: atom_id res chain seq x y z
N MET A 1 4.79 -32.21 -12.85
CA MET A 1 3.57 -31.85 -12.10
C MET A 1 3.78 -31.93 -10.59
N ALA A 2 4.23 -33.06 -10.02
CA ALA A 2 4.47 -33.19 -8.57
C ALA A 2 5.51 -32.20 -7.99
N MET A 3 6.62 -31.97 -8.69
CA MET A 3 7.67 -31.02 -8.24
C MET A 3 7.19 -29.55 -8.22
N ALA A 4 6.24 -29.21 -9.10
CA ALA A 4 5.67 -27.85 -9.17
C ALA A 4 4.67 -27.60 -8.02
N MET A 5 3.96 -28.65 -7.57
CA MET A 5 3.03 -28.58 -6.44
C MET A 5 3.78 -28.42 -5.11
N GLU A 6 4.86 -29.19 -4.91
CA GLU A 6 5.77 -29.04 -3.75
C GLU A 6 6.38 -27.62 -3.66
N LEU A 7 6.78 -27.04 -4.80
CA LEU A 7 7.33 -25.70 -4.83
C LEU A 7 6.28 -24.63 -4.47
N ALA A 8 5.02 -24.83 -4.90
CA ALA A 8 3.92 -23.94 -4.58
C ALA A 8 3.60 -23.95 -3.07
N ASP A 9 3.58 -25.13 -2.43
CA ASP A 9 3.36 -25.24 -0.99
C ASP A 9 4.50 -24.62 -0.17
N LYS A 10 5.75 -24.78 -0.61
CA LYS A 10 6.90 -24.12 0.02
C LYS A 10 6.84 -22.61 -0.15
N LEU A 11 6.45 -22.11 -1.33
CA LEU A 11 6.24 -20.68 -1.54
C LEU A 11 5.10 -20.14 -0.68
N LEU A 12 4.00 -20.87 -0.56
CA LEU A 12 2.87 -20.49 0.27
C LEU A 12 3.28 -20.42 1.74
N LEU A 13 4.03 -21.40 2.24
CA LEU A 13 4.58 -21.38 3.61
C LEU A 13 5.54 -20.21 3.84
N VAL A 14 6.41 -19.88 2.88
CA VAL A 14 7.32 -18.72 2.96
C VAL A 14 6.53 -17.40 2.98
N LEU A 15 5.50 -17.27 2.13
CA LEU A 15 4.64 -16.10 2.11
C LEU A 15 3.82 -15.94 3.40
N GLN A 16 3.39 -17.06 3.99
CA GLN A 16 2.61 -17.07 5.23
C GLN A 16 3.46 -16.81 6.49
N SER A 17 4.76 -17.08 6.42
CA SER A 17 5.72 -16.75 7.49
C SER A 17 6.28 -15.33 7.38
N TYR A 18 6.00 -14.62 6.29
CA TYR A 18 6.33 -13.21 6.15
C TYR A 18 5.38 -12.34 6.98
N SER A 19 5.68 -12.20 8.27
CA SER A 19 5.04 -11.19 9.12
C SER A 19 5.38 -9.81 8.55
N LEU A 20 4.38 -9.13 7.98
CA LEU A 20 4.54 -7.78 7.45
C LEU A 20 5.06 -6.87 8.57
N PRO A 21 6.26 -6.30 8.40
CA PRO A 21 6.86 -5.56 9.48
C PRO A 21 6.14 -4.24 9.70
N VAL A 22 5.83 -3.94 10.96
CA VAL A 22 5.15 -2.69 11.36
C VAL A 22 5.92 -1.45 10.88
N TRP A 23 7.26 -1.52 10.81
CA TRP A 23 8.09 -0.43 10.28
C TRP A 23 7.75 -0.08 8.82
N ALA A 24 7.36 -1.04 7.98
CA ALA A 24 7.03 -0.80 6.58
C ALA A 24 5.72 -0.01 6.44
N ILE A 25 4.79 -0.18 7.37
CA ILE A 25 3.53 0.57 7.41
C ILE A 25 3.80 2.01 7.83
N ILE A 26 4.67 2.20 8.84
CA ILE A 26 5.04 3.55 9.32
C ILE A 26 5.74 4.33 8.19
N ILE A 27 6.71 3.71 7.52
CA ILE A 27 7.45 4.34 6.41
C ILE A 27 6.52 4.64 5.23
N SER A 28 5.64 3.71 4.86
CA SER A 28 4.71 3.94 3.75
C SER A 28 3.68 5.03 4.07
N GLY A 29 3.17 5.07 5.32
CA GLY A 29 2.29 6.15 5.78
C GLY A 29 2.96 7.52 5.76
N LEU A 30 4.21 7.62 6.21
CA LEU A 30 4.99 8.86 6.16
C LEU A 30 5.18 9.35 4.71
N PHE A 31 5.51 8.43 3.79
CA PHE A 31 5.73 8.77 2.38
C PHE A 31 4.44 9.26 1.70
N VAL A 32 3.29 8.64 2.01
CA VAL A 32 1.99 9.11 1.53
C VAL A 32 1.66 10.51 2.08
N ALA A 33 1.93 10.76 3.36
CA ALA A 33 1.70 12.07 3.97
C ALA A 33 2.53 13.16 3.27
N VAL A 34 3.82 12.91 3.04
CA VAL A 34 4.70 13.84 2.32
C VAL A 34 4.21 14.04 0.87
N SER A 35 3.84 12.98 0.16
CA SER A 35 3.31 13.06 -1.21
C SER A 35 2.05 13.93 -1.27
N LEU A 36 1.14 13.77 -0.31
CA LEU A 36 -0.09 14.56 -0.24
C LEU A 36 0.18 16.02 0.09
N SER A 37 1.04 16.30 1.07
CA SER A 37 1.43 17.67 1.42
C SER A 37 2.08 18.38 0.24
N LEU A 38 2.98 17.70 -0.49
CA LEU A 38 3.65 18.26 -1.66
C LEU A 38 2.67 18.48 -2.82
N SER A 39 1.74 17.54 -3.03
CA SER A 39 0.67 17.66 -4.03
C SER A 39 -0.20 18.90 -3.77
N ILE A 40 -0.67 19.09 -2.54
CA ILE A 40 -1.46 20.27 -2.16
C ILE A 40 -0.65 21.55 -2.32
N TYR A 41 0.61 21.57 -1.89
CA TYR A 41 1.50 22.72 -2.04
C TYR A 41 1.66 23.14 -3.51
N LEU A 42 1.95 22.18 -4.40
CA LEU A 42 2.11 22.44 -5.83
C LEU A 42 0.79 22.90 -6.47
N LEU A 43 -0.35 22.32 -6.08
CA LEU A 43 -1.66 22.75 -6.56
C LEU A 43 -1.94 24.21 -6.22
N LEU A 44 -1.71 24.63 -4.98
CA LEU A 44 -1.90 26.01 -4.54
C LEU A 44 -0.96 26.97 -5.28
N ASN A 45 0.31 26.57 -5.44
CA ASN A 45 1.30 27.37 -6.16
C ASN A 45 0.92 27.55 -7.65
N HIS A 46 0.46 26.47 -8.32
CA HIS A 46 0.01 26.53 -9.70
C HIS A 46 -1.27 27.35 -9.88
N LEU A 47 -2.25 27.20 -8.99
CA LEU A 47 -3.48 28.01 -9.00
C LEU A 47 -3.20 29.51 -8.80
N SER A 48 -2.12 29.86 -8.10
CA SER A 48 -1.72 31.25 -7.89
C SER A 48 -0.97 31.83 -9.09
N ALA A 49 -0.09 31.05 -9.73
CA ALA A 49 0.83 31.54 -10.77
C ALA A 49 0.29 31.40 -12.20
N TYR A 50 -0.55 30.39 -12.48
CA TYR A 50 -1.03 30.09 -13.84
C TYR A 50 -2.47 30.57 -14.05
N LYS A 51 -2.71 31.21 -15.20
CA LYS A 51 -4.03 31.73 -15.61
C LYS A 51 -4.63 30.98 -16.82
N ASN A 52 -3.89 30.03 -17.41
CA ASN A 52 -4.32 29.23 -18.56
C ASN A 52 -5.01 27.94 -18.11
N PRO A 53 -6.34 27.80 -18.30
CA PRO A 53 -7.12 26.71 -17.71
C PRO A 53 -6.85 25.33 -18.34
N GLU A 54 -6.40 25.30 -19.60
CA GLU A 54 -6.08 24.08 -20.37
C GLU A 54 -4.92 23.29 -19.74
N GLU A 55 -3.76 23.93 -19.62
CA GLU A 55 -2.52 23.31 -19.12
C GLU A 55 -2.63 23.02 -17.61
N GLN A 56 -3.37 23.86 -16.89
CA GLN A 56 -3.59 23.71 -15.45
C GLN A 56 -4.37 22.43 -15.13
N LYS A 57 -5.43 22.12 -15.89
CA LYS A 57 -6.20 20.88 -15.69
C LYS A 57 -5.33 19.63 -15.87
N PHE A 58 -4.41 19.66 -16.84
CA PHE A 58 -3.50 18.56 -17.10
C PHE A 58 -2.53 18.34 -15.92
N LEU A 59 -1.86 19.40 -15.45
CA LEU A 59 -0.93 19.31 -14.31
C LEU A 59 -1.62 18.86 -13.02
N VAL A 60 -2.82 19.38 -12.73
CA VAL A 60 -3.62 18.98 -11.56
C VAL A 60 -3.92 17.47 -11.63
N GLY A 61 -4.28 16.96 -12.81
CA GLY A 61 -4.51 15.53 -13.03
C GLY A 61 -3.28 14.67 -12.75
N VAL A 62 -2.10 15.10 -13.23
CA VAL A 62 -0.83 14.36 -13.02
C VAL A 62 -0.41 14.36 -11.54
N VAL A 63 -0.49 15.51 -10.87
CA VAL A 63 -0.09 15.67 -9.47
C VAL A 63 -1.04 14.93 -8.50
N LEU A 64 -2.33 14.86 -8.83
CA LEU A 64 -3.30 14.06 -8.07
C LEU A 64 -3.16 12.56 -8.36
N MET A 65 -2.88 12.16 -9.61
CA MET A 65 -2.70 10.75 -9.98
C MET A 65 -1.62 10.06 -9.15
N VAL A 66 -0.43 10.66 -9.03
CA VAL A 66 0.68 10.06 -8.28
C VAL A 66 0.34 9.88 -6.79
N SER A 67 -0.41 10.82 -6.22
CA SER A 67 -0.82 10.78 -4.82
C SER A 67 -1.89 9.71 -4.58
N ILE A 68 -2.81 9.54 -5.53
CA ILE A 68 -3.83 8.49 -5.48
C ILE A 68 -3.17 7.10 -5.54
N TYR A 69 -2.18 6.89 -6.42
CA TYR A 69 -1.43 5.63 -6.47
C TYR A 69 -0.72 5.30 -5.15
N ALA A 70 -0.14 6.31 -4.50
CA ALA A 70 0.50 6.13 -3.20
C ALA A 70 -0.53 5.69 -2.13
N ILE A 71 -1.73 6.29 -2.10
CA ILE A 71 -2.82 5.89 -1.19
C ILE A 71 -3.30 4.46 -1.49
N GLU A 72 -3.50 4.11 -2.76
CA GLU A 72 -3.93 2.77 -3.15
C GLU A 72 -2.93 1.71 -2.67
N SER A 73 -1.64 1.99 -2.82
CA SER A 73 -0.57 1.07 -2.41
C SER A 73 -0.61 0.77 -0.89
N VAL A 74 -0.83 1.79 -0.05
CA VAL A 74 -0.95 1.61 1.40
C VAL A 74 -2.25 0.90 1.79
N ARG A 75 -3.34 1.14 1.06
CA ARG A 75 -4.62 0.45 1.27
C ARG A 75 -4.48 -1.05 1.03
N TRP A 76 -3.80 -1.44 -0.05
CA TRP A 76 -3.49 -2.83 -0.35
C TRP A 76 -2.61 -3.46 0.74
N LEU A 77 -1.57 -2.75 1.18
CA LEU A 77 -0.68 -3.21 2.25
C LEU A 77 -1.45 -3.47 3.56
N CYS A 78 -2.32 -2.54 3.94
CA CYS A 78 -3.12 -2.64 5.17
C CYS A 78 -4.13 -3.81 5.10
N HIS A 79 -4.77 -4.01 3.95
CA HIS A 79 -5.70 -5.13 3.75
C HIS A 79 -5.00 -6.49 3.86
N VAL A 80 -3.81 -6.66 3.26
CA VAL A 80 -3.03 -7.89 3.35
C VAL A 80 -2.59 -8.13 4.81
N LEU A 81 -2.15 -7.10 5.52
CA LEU A 81 -1.78 -7.20 6.94
C LEU A 81 -2.95 -7.69 7.80
N PHE A 82 -4.12 -7.07 7.66
CA PHE A 82 -5.30 -7.45 8.45
C PHE A 82 -5.67 -8.91 8.23
N LYS A 83 -5.67 -9.37 6.97
CA LYS A 83 -5.96 -10.77 6.64
C LYS A 83 -4.92 -11.73 7.21
N CYS A 84 -3.63 -11.40 7.12
CA CYS A 84 -2.55 -12.20 7.67
C CYS A 84 -2.60 -12.29 9.21
N ALA A 85 -2.87 -11.16 9.88
CA ALA A 85 -3.03 -11.10 11.34
C ALA A 85 -4.20 -11.97 11.82
N VAL A 86 -5.36 -11.90 11.15
CA VAL A 86 -6.52 -12.75 11.46
C VAL A 86 -6.20 -14.23 11.25
N THR A 87 -5.54 -14.61 10.15
CA THR A 87 -5.14 -16.01 9.90
C THR A 87 -4.18 -16.53 10.98
N MET A 88 -3.19 -15.75 11.41
CA MET A 88 -2.28 -16.12 12.50
C MET A 88 -3.02 -16.30 13.83
N LEU A 89 -3.98 -15.41 14.13
CA LEU A 89 -4.79 -15.48 15.35
C LEU A 89 -5.73 -16.69 15.36
N LEU A 90 -6.32 -17.03 14.21
CA LEU A 90 -7.15 -18.24 14.05
C LEU A 90 -6.31 -19.53 14.05
N ALA A 91 -5.13 -19.52 13.44
CA ALA A 91 -4.20 -20.64 13.46
C ALA A 91 -3.71 -20.97 14.88
N GLY A 92 -3.54 -19.96 15.74
CA GLY A 92 -3.26 -20.14 17.16
C GLY A 92 -4.39 -20.82 17.93
N ARG A 93 -5.67 -20.59 17.56
CA ARG A 93 -6.82 -21.25 18.21
C ARG A 93 -7.02 -22.71 17.81
N GLY A 94 -6.47 -23.17 16.68
CA GLY A 94 -6.61 -24.56 16.22
C GLY A 94 -5.66 -25.57 16.85
N ARG A 95 -4.58 -25.12 17.53
CA ARG A 95 -3.57 -25.99 18.14
C ARG A 95 -3.81 -26.35 19.61
N SER A 96 -4.74 -25.68 20.29
CA SER A 96 -5.00 -25.89 21.73
C SER A 96 -6.08 -26.95 22.03
N SER A 97 -6.60 -27.62 21.00
CA SER A 97 -7.68 -28.62 21.12
C SER A 97 -7.32 -30.01 20.57
N ARG A 98 -6.02 -30.31 20.39
CA ARG A 98 -5.50 -31.65 20.16
C ARG A 98 -4.42 -31.97 21.18
#